data_AF-A0ABD4Z3W8-F1
#
_entry.id   AF-A0ABD4Z3W8-F1
#
_cell.length_a   1.000
_cell.length_b   1.000
_cell.length_c   1.000
_cell.angle_alpha   90.00
_cell.angle_beta   90.00
_cell.angle_gamma   90.00
#
_symmetry.space_group_name_H-M   'P 1'
#
loop_
_entity.id
_entity.type
_entity.pdbx_description
1 polymer ?
#
loop_
_entity_poly.entity_id
_entity_poly.type
_entity_poly.pdbx_seq_one_letter_code
_entity_poly.pdbx_strand_id
1 'polypeptide(L)'
;MNLKRRRIEALTTVWSILVSKPIKNREEVVEILKDTYNSMSIEPIRGSSNPPDLYDKEMASLYIIGKWGLGIDRDISEEILKTVFSTEMLFEKVLNVLSKVSTREDFCKEVDDLCTQLNDSFIARFLRFAFTLYYFGFIKFEDLVTILKKLYNFYDMFQDTVRRFTKFVIAYEVGARIASGQVKSLMDINMTKNVIALNIGIPKATPSLSYIVEVSKHFFTLPENIVKSIKSLSSKKKQKSDNNV
;
A
#
# COMPACT_ATOMS: atom_id res chain seq x y z
N MET A 1 11.23 -9.17 -14.85
CA MET A 1 11.05 -7.73 -15.08
C MET A 1 10.81 -7.03 -13.75
N ASN A 2 11.51 -5.94 -13.43
CA ASN A 2 11.37 -5.25 -12.14
C ASN A 2 10.23 -4.22 -12.21
N LEU A 3 9.01 -4.63 -11.81
CA LEU A 3 7.81 -3.78 -11.88
C LEU A 3 7.94 -2.49 -11.06
N LYS A 4 8.64 -2.54 -9.91
CA LYS A 4 8.91 -1.35 -9.08
C LYS A 4 9.68 -0.29 -9.86
N ARG A 5 10.73 -0.69 -10.58
CA ARG A 5 11.51 0.25 -11.40
C ARG A 5 10.67 0.89 -12.50
N ARG A 6 9.84 0.11 -13.20
CA ARG A 6 8.94 0.64 -14.24
C ARG A 6 7.93 1.63 -13.68
N ARG A 7 7.37 1.37 -12.49
CA ARG A 7 6.49 2.33 -11.79
C ARG A 7 7.21 3.64 -11.51
N ILE A 8 8.45 3.59 -11.02
CA ILE A 8 9.26 4.81 -10.80
C ILE A 8 9.43 5.58 -12.11
N GLU A 9 9.82 4.89 -13.20
CA GLU A 9 9.99 5.51 -14.53
C GLU A 9 8.69 6.18 -15.04
N ALA A 10 7.54 5.56 -14.82
CA ALA A 10 6.25 6.16 -15.15
C ALA A 10 5.97 7.42 -14.31
N LEU A 11 6.20 7.35 -13.01
CA LEU A 11 5.96 8.48 -12.09
C LEU A 11 6.90 9.66 -12.38
N THR A 12 8.17 9.39 -12.72
CA THR A 12 9.11 10.44 -13.16
C THR A 12 8.70 11.07 -14.49
N THR A 13 8.12 10.27 -15.39
CA THR A 13 7.57 10.77 -16.66
C THR A 13 6.40 11.71 -16.41
N VAL A 14 5.47 11.32 -15.52
CA VAL A 14 4.36 12.20 -15.10
C VAL A 14 4.90 13.50 -14.54
N TRP A 15 5.85 13.47 -13.61
CA TRP A 15 6.46 14.68 -13.06
C TRP A 15 7.10 15.59 -14.11
N SER A 16 7.78 15.02 -15.11
CA SER A 16 8.35 15.79 -16.22
C SER A 16 7.28 16.56 -16.99
N ILE A 17 6.08 15.97 -17.16
CA ILE A 17 4.92 16.63 -17.75
C ILE A 17 4.39 17.72 -16.82
N LEU A 18 4.25 17.44 -15.51
CA LEU A 18 3.70 18.39 -14.55
C LEU A 18 4.56 19.66 -14.41
N VAL A 19 5.88 19.53 -14.48
CA VAL A 19 6.81 20.67 -14.43
C VAL A 19 6.77 21.50 -15.71
N SER A 20 6.46 20.88 -16.85
CA SER A 20 6.49 21.52 -18.17
C SER A 20 5.18 22.18 -18.57
N LYS A 21 4.09 21.97 -17.83
CA LYS A 21 2.75 22.45 -18.19
C LYS A 21 2.09 23.15 -16.99
N PRO A 22 1.34 24.26 -17.22
CA PRO A 22 0.54 24.87 -16.18
C PRO A 22 -0.66 23.98 -15.87
N ILE A 23 -0.57 23.21 -14.79
CA ILE A 23 -1.63 22.31 -14.34
C ILE A 23 -2.58 23.00 -13.40
N LYS A 24 -3.86 22.73 -13.56
CA LYS A 24 -4.91 23.48 -12.86
C LYS A 24 -5.52 22.74 -11.68
N ASN A 25 -5.63 21.41 -11.74
CA ASN A 25 -6.32 20.63 -10.72
C ASN A 25 -5.86 19.17 -10.65
N ARG A 26 -6.36 18.46 -9.63
CA ARG A 26 -6.03 17.07 -9.35
C ARG A 26 -6.52 16.12 -10.43
N GLU A 27 -7.72 16.35 -10.97
CA GLU A 27 -8.35 15.50 -11.97
C GLU A 27 -7.51 15.43 -13.25
N GLU A 28 -6.95 16.56 -13.68
CA GLU A 28 -6.02 16.64 -14.80
C GLU A 28 -4.78 15.77 -14.56
N VAL A 29 -4.21 15.80 -13.35
CA VAL A 29 -3.04 14.98 -12.99
C VAL A 29 -3.39 13.49 -12.96
N VAL A 30 -4.58 13.14 -12.47
CA VAL A 30 -5.06 11.75 -12.43
C VAL A 30 -5.18 11.18 -13.85
N GLU A 31 -5.69 11.94 -14.81
CA GLU A 31 -5.76 11.49 -16.21
C GLU A 31 -4.37 11.38 -16.85
N ILE A 32 -3.45 12.34 -16.60
CA ILE A 32 -2.05 12.22 -17.07
C ILE A 32 -1.38 10.97 -16.50
N LEU A 33 -1.59 10.69 -15.21
CA LEU A 33 -1.05 9.50 -14.54
C LEU A 33 -1.59 8.22 -15.19
N LYS A 34 -2.90 8.17 -15.44
CA LYS A 34 -3.58 7.05 -16.09
C LYS A 34 -3.11 6.81 -17.51
N ASP A 35 -3.01 7.86 -18.33
CA ASP A 35 -2.50 7.75 -19.71
C ASP A 35 -1.04 7.29 -19.76
N THR A 36 -0.22 7.77 -18.83
CA THR A 36 1.18 7.34 -18.70
C THR A 36 1.27 5.87 -18.31
N TYR A 37 0.50 5.44 -17.31
CA TYR A 37 0.47 4.03 -16.89
C TYR A 37 -0.04 3.10 -17.99
N ASN A 38 -1.10 3.50 -18.71
CA ASN A 38 -1.66 2.74 -19.83
C ASN A 38 -0.66 2.61 -20.99
N SER A 39 -0.04 3.72 -21.43
CA SER A 39 0.95 3.70 -22.52
C SER A 39 2.18 2.85 -22.18
N MET A 40 2.54 2.78 -20.89
CA MET A 40 3.64 1.94 -20.42
C MET A 40 3.18 0.53 -20.01
N SER A 41 1.90 0.16 -20.11
CA SER A 41 1.39 -1.14 -19.64
C SER A 41 1.81 -1.45 -18.19
N ILE A 42 1.55 -0.50 -17.30
CA ILE A 42 1.82 -0.59 -15.86
C ILE A 42 0.50 -0.46 -15.10
N GLU A 43 0.29 -1.30 -14.09
CA GLU A 43 -0.85 -1.15 -13.18
C GLU A 43 -0.45 -0.35 -11.92
N PRO A 44 -1.38 0.48 -11.39
CA PRO A 44 -1.27 1.04 -10.05
C PRO A 44 -1.03 -0.02 -8.97
N ILE A 45 -0.51 0.41 -7.82
CA ILE A 45 -0.38 -0.45 -6.65
C ILE A 45 -1.80 -0.88 -6.23
N ARG A 46 -2.06 -2.17 -5.98
CA ARG A 46 -3.36 -2.61 -5.46
C ARG A 46 -3.28 -3.95 -4.75
N GLY A 47 -4.28 -4.19 -3.90
CA GLY A 47 -4.56 -5.51 -3.36
C GLY A 47 -5.37 -6.34 -4.37
N SER A 48 -6.26 -7.20 -3.86
CA SER A 48 -7.16 -8.01 -4.69
C SER A 48 -8.20 -7.18 -5.46
N SER A 49 -8.68 -6.09 -4.88
CA SER A 49 -9.74 -5.26 -5.45
C SER A 49 -9.25 -4.35 -6.59
N ASN A 50 -10.15 -4.01 -7.52
CA ASN A 50 -9.93 -3.03 -8.60
C ASN A 50 -11.00 -1.92 -8.52
N PRO A 51 -10.88 -0.97 -7.58
CA PRO A 51 -11.90 0.05 -7.38
C PRO A 51 -11.84 1.14 -8.48
N PRO A 52 -12.95 1.88 -8.71
CA PRO A 52 -13.01 2.91 -9.77
C PRO A 52 -12.06 4.09 -9.53
N ASP A 53 -11.75 4.39 -8.27
CA ASP A 53 -10.84 5.47 -7.84
C ASP A 53 -9.37 5.02 -7.72
N LEU A 54 -8.99 3.94 -8.43
CA LEU A 54 -7.65 3.36 -8.31
C LEU A 54 -6.52 4.35 -8.65
N TYR A 55 -6.70 5.17 -9.69
CA TYR A 55 -5.69 6.15 -10.11
C TYR A 55 -5.62 7.36 -9.16
N ASP A 56 -6.75 7.78 -8.58
CA ASP A 56 -6.74 8.77 -7.50
C ASP A 56 -5.95 8.25 -6.28
N LYS A 57 -6.06 6.96 -5.97
CA LYS A 57 -5.25 6.30 -4.93
C LYS A 57 -3.78 6.12 -5.30
N GLU A 58 -3.43 6.20 -6.59
CA GLU A 58 -2.05 6.14 -7.08
C GLU A 58 -1.34 7.50 -7.02
N MET A 59 -2.09 8.59 -6.82
CA MET A 59 -1.51 9.93 -6.54
C MET A 59 -0.57 9.91 -5.33
N ALA A 60 -0.78 9.02 -4.36
CA ALA A 60 0.15 8.78 -3.27
C ALA A 60 1.55 8.39 -3.77
N SER A 61 1.64 7.48 -4.75
CA SER A 61 2.91 7.10 -5.37
C SER A 61 3.57 8.28 -6.07
N LEU A 62 2.78 9.08 -6.79
CA LEU A 62 3.26 10.27 -7.49
C LEU A 62 3.82 11.30 -6.53
N TYR A 63 3.07 11.66 -5.48
CA TYR A 63 3.53 12.56 -4.43
C TYR A 63 4.83 12.09 -3.80
N ILE A 64 4.88 10.80 -3.39
CA ILE A 64 6.05 10.22 -2.72
C ILE A 64 7.28 10.26 -3.64
N ILE A 65 7.18 9.81 -4.89
CA ILE A 65 8.31 9.84 -5.81
C ILE A 65 8.74 11.28 -6.10
N GLY A 66 7.80 12.21 -6.22
CA GLY A 66 8.12 13.61 -6.44
C GLY A 66 8.88 14.21 -5.27
N LYS A 67 8.25 14.23 -4.10
CA LYS A 67 8.81 14.88 -2.92
C LYS A 67 10.02 14.12 -2.36
N TRP A 68 9.88 12.83 -2.09
CA TRP A 68 10.91 12.04 -1.40
C TRP A 68 11.98 11.50 -2.35
N GLY A 69 11.61 11.24 -3.60
CA GLY A 69 12.54 10.71 -4.61
C GLY A 69 13.29 11.80 -5.38
N LEU A 70 12.57 12.81 -5.86
CA LEU A 70 13.11 13.85 -6.74
C LEU A 70 13.40 15.18 -6.02
N GLY A 71 12.86 15.41 -4.82
CA GLY A 71 13.09 16.65 -4.07
C GLY A 71 12.43 17.90 -4.68
N ILE A 72 11.42 17.71 -5.53
CA ILE A 72 10.76 18.79 -6.28
C ILE A 72 9.91 19.71 -5.42
N ASP A 73 9.69 19.39 -4.15
CA ASP A 73 9.00 20.26 -3.20
C ASP A 73 9.76 21.57 -2.96
N ARG A 74 11.02 21.64 -3.39
CA ARG A 74 11.84 22.87 -3.41
C ARG A 74 11.67 23.70 -4.68
N ASP A 75 11.26 23.07 -5.77
CA ASP A 75 11.25 23.67 -7.12
C ASP A 75 9.83 23.95 -7.64
N ILE A 76 8.80 23.30 -7.06
CA ILE A 76 7.41 23.45 -7.44
C ILE A 76 6.70 24.45 -6.53
N SER A 77 5.80 25.25 -7.12
CA SER A 77 4.95 26.16 -6.37
C SER A 77 4.15 25.44 -5.29
N GLU A 78 4.17 25.99 -4.08
CA GLU A 78 3.38 25.52 -2.95
C GLU A 78 1.87 25.45 -3.28
N GLU A 79 1.40 26.31 -4.19
CA GLU A 79 0.01 26.33 -4.66
C GLU A 79 -0.36 25.05 -5.43
N ILE A 80 0.55 24.52 -6.27
CA ILE A 80 0.35 23.26 -6.99
C ILE A 80 0.29 22.10 -5.99
N LEU A 81 1.19 22.09 -5.01
CA LEU A 81 1.21 21.06 -3.96
C LEU A 81 -0.12 21.06 -3.17
N LYS A 82 -0.62 22.24 -2.78
CA LYS A 82 -1.89 22.36 -2.07
C LYS A 82 -3.09 21.98 -2.93
N THR A 83 -3.11 22.38 -4.19
CA THR A 83 -4.25 22.16 -5.09
C THR A 83 -4.35 20.69 -5.52
N VAL A 84 -3.22 20.07 -5.87
CA VAL A 84 -3.18 18.72 -6.42
C VAL A 84 -3.03 17.67 -5.32
N PHE A 85 -2.20 17.93 -4.31
CA PHE A 85 -1.72 16.94 -3.33
C PHE A 85 -2.12 17.23 -1.88
N SER A 86 -3.15 18.05 -1.64
CA SER A 86 -3.65 18.35 -0.28
C SER A 86 -3.87 17.10 0.59
N THR A 87 -4.42 16.03 -0.01
CA THR A 87 -4.69 14.77 0.69
C THR A 87 -3.39 14.06 1.08
N GLU A 88 -2.40 14.01 0.19
CA GLU A 88 -1.11 13.38 0.45
C GLU A 88 -0.27 14.19 1.45
N MET A 89 -0.32 15.54 1.38
CA MET A 89 0.28 16.42 2.39
C MET A 89 -0.32 16.18 3.77
N LEU A 90 -1.64 15.96 3.84
CA LEU A 90 -2.32 15.61 5.07
C LEU A 90 -1.87 14.25 5.61
N PHE A 91 -1.74 13.22 4.77
CA PHE A 91 -1.19 11.92 5.18
C PHE A 91 0.24 12.04 5.71
N GLU A 92 1.07 12.88 5.10
CA GLU A 92 2.42 13.13 5.58
C GLU A 92 2.43 13.84 6.95
N LYS A 93 1.55 14.83 7.17
CA LYS A 93 1.35 15.45 8.50
C LYS A 93 0.99 14.38 9.53
N VAL A 94 0.00 13.53 9.22
CA VAL A 94 -0.43 12.44 10.10
C VAL A 94 0.72 11.46 10.38
N LEU A 95 1.49 11.08 9.36
CA LEU A 95 2.64 10.20 9.51
C LEU A 95 3.69 10.80 10.45
N ASN A 96 4.03 12.06 10.25
CA ASN A 96 5.01 12.79 11.05
C ASN A 96 4.59 12.88 12.52
N VAL A 97 3.32 13.19 12.80
CA VAL A 97 2.80 13.22 14.17
C VAL A 97 2.80 11.81 14.77
N LEU A 98 2.26 10.82 14.06
CA LEU A 98 2.18 9.44 14.52
C LEU A 98 3.56 8.85 14.85
N SER A 99 4.62 9.30 14.18
CA SER A 99 6.00 8.88 14.48
C SER A 99 6.51 9.39 15.83
N LYS A 100 6.05 10.57 16.29
CA LYS A 100 6.54 11.27 17.49
C LYS A 100 5.76 10.91 18.75
N VAL A 101 4.46 10.70 18.61
CA VAL A 101 3.54 10.50 19.75
C VAL A 101 3.37 9.03 20.10
N SER A 102 3.13 8.73 21.38
CA SER A 102 2.92 7.36 21.88
C SER A 102 1.50 7.07 22.31
N THR A 103 0.67 8.11 22.49
CA THR A 103 -0.71 8.02 22.96
C THR A 103 -1.67 8.58 21.92
N ARG A 104 -2.94 8.16 21.99
CA ARG A 104 -4.01 8.69 21.14
C ARG A 104 -4.29 10.16 21.49
N GLU A 105 -4.26 10.50 22.77
CA GLU A 105 -4.53 11.84 23.27
C GLU A 105 -3.52 12.85 22.69
N ASP A 106 -2.24 12.52 22.72
CA ASP A 106 -1.19 13.40 22.17
C ASP A 106 -1.24 13.44 20.65
N PHE A 107 -1.58 12.32 19.99
CA PHE A 107 -1.85 12.33 18.56
C PHE A 107 -2.97 13.32 18.20
N CYS A 108 -4.12 13.26 18.87
CA CYS A 108 -5.24 14.14 18.58
C CYS A 108 -4.96 15.61 18.94
N LYS A 109 -4.14 15.91 19.96
CA LYS A 109 -3.71 17.30 20.22
C LYS A 109 -2.91 17.90 19.06
N GLU A 110 -2.04 17.11 18.43
CA GLU A 110 -1.14 17.56 17.37
C GLU A 110 -1.82 17.63 15.99
N VAL A 111 -2.79 16.75 15.72
CA VAL A 111 -3.56 16.79 14.47
C VAL A 111 -4.90 17.54 14.58
N ASP A 112 -5.31 17.91 15.80
CA ASP A 112 -6.48 18.72 16.17
C ASP A 112 -7.75 18.35 15.38
N ASP A 113 -8.31 19.29 14.59
CA ASP A 113 -9.51 19.11 13.76
C ASP A 113 -9.52 17.83 12.92
N LEU A 114 -8.34 17.33 12.51
CA LEU A 114 -8.22 16.11 11.71
C LEU A 114 -8.64 14.86 12.48
N CYS A 115 -8.47 14.85 13.81
CA CYS A 115 -8.86 13.73 14.66
C CYS A 115 -10.37 13.47 14.56
N THR A 116 -11.18 14.50 14.32
CA THR A 116 -12.65 14.37 14.15
C THR A 116 -13.07 13.90 12.75
N GLN A 117 -12.19 14.07 11.76
CA GLN A 117 -12.48 13.73 10.35
C GLN A 117 -12.04 12.30 9.98
N LEU A 118 -11.38 11.59 10.90
CA LEU A 118 -10.94 10.23 10.67
C LEU A 118 -12.13 9.30 10.43
N ASN A 119 -12.05 8.54 9.34
CA ASN A 119 -13.01 7.50 8.99
C ASN A 119 -12.26 6.33 8.33
N ASP A 120 -12.95 5.21 8.10
CA ASP A 120 -12.34 4.01 7.50
C ASP A 120 -11.68 4.29 6.14
N SER A 121 -12.28 5.15 5.32
CA SER A 121 -11.73 5.51 4.00
C SER A 121 -10.42 6.28 4.15
N PHE A 122 -10.37 7.27 5.05
CA PHE A 122 -9.17 8.02 5.37
C PHE A 122 -8.05 7.10 5.87
N ILE A 123 -8.35 6.23 6.85
CA ILE A 123 -7.36 5.30 7.42
C ILE A 123 -6.86 4.33 6.36
N ALA A 124 -7.73 3.80 5.49
CA ALA A 124 -7.31 2.92 4.41
C ALA A 124 -6.37 3.63 3.42
N ARG A 125 -6.65 4.89 3.04
CA ARG A 125 -5.80 5.69 2.16
C ARG A 125 -4.48 6.08 2.82
N PHE A 126 -4.50 6.44 4.10
CA PHE A 126 -3.30 6.73 4.88
C PHE A 126 -2.39 5.50 5.00
N LEU A 127 -2.96 4.32 5.33
CA LEU A 127 -2.19 3.08 5.40
C LEU A 127 -1.59 2.71 4.04
N ARG A 128 -2.30 2.97 2.94
CA ARG A 128 -1.77 2.83 1.59
C ARG A 128 -0.60 3.79 1.34
N PHE A 129 -0.69 5.04 1.79
CA PHE A 129 0.41 6.00 1.70
C PHE A 129 1.65 5.50 2.46
N ALA A 130 1.48 5.06 3.71
CA ALA A 130 2.56 4.49 4.52
C ALA A 130 3.18 3.23 3.87
N PHE A 131 2.35 2.33 3.36
CA PHE A 131 2.83 1.17 2.59
C PHE A 131 3.58 1.58 1.33
N THR A 132 3.17 2.65 0.66
CA THR A 132 3.82 3.11 -0.57
C THR A 132 5.21 3.66 -0.30
N LEU A 133 5.40 4.38 0.82
CA LEU A 133 6.73 4.76 1.31
C LEU A 133 7.61 3.53 1.55
N TYR A 134 7.08 2.51 2.22
CA TYR A 134 7.79 1.25 2.45
C TYR A 134 8.12 0.54 1.13
N TYR A 135 7.14 0.43 0.23
CA TYR A 135 7.27 -0.21 -1.07
C TYR A 135 8.40 0.41 -1.88
N PHE A 136 8.51 1.75 -1.89
CA PHE A 136 9.59 2.45 -2.58
C PHE A 136 10.91 2.46 -1.81
N GLY A 137 10.91 2.17 -0.51
CA GLY A 137 12.11 2.02 0.31
C GLY A 137 12.48 3.28 1.09
N PHE A 138 11.54 4.21 1.25
CA PHE A 138 11.74 5.44 2.03
C PHE A 138 11.59 5.23 3.53
N ILE A 139 10.89 4.18 3.95
CA ILE A 139 10.81 3.73 5.34
C ILE A 139 11.09 2.23 5.43
N LYS A 140 11.48 1.75 6.61
CA LYS A 140 11.74 0.33 6.84
C LYS A 140 10.44 -0.42 7.16
N PHE A 141 10.50 -1.74 7.11
CA PHE A 141 9.33 -2.57 7.45
C PHE A 141 8.91 -2.37 8.91
N GLU A 142 9.87 -2.20 9.82
CA GLU A 142 9.63 -1.96 11.25
C GLU A 142 8.85 -0.66 11.51
N ASP A 143 9.10 0.38 10.71
CA ASP A 143 8.37 1.65 10.77
C ASP A 143 6.91 1.44 10.35
N LEU A 144 6.68 0.71 9.25
CA LEU A 144 5.33 0.35 8.80
C LEU A 144 4.58 -0.48 9.85
N VAL A 145 5.25 -1.46 10.48
CA VAL A 145 4.66 -2.26 11.57
C VAL A 145 4.28 -1.37 12.75
N THR A 146 5.13 -0.42 13.11
CA THR A 146 4.86 0.53 14.20
C THR A 146 3.62 1.38 13.90
N ILE A 147 3.49 1.88 12.67
CA ILE A 147 2.30 2.63 12.22
C ILE A 147 1.02 1.79 12.34
N LEU A 148 1.07 0.54 11.86
CA LEU A 148 -0.07 -0.38 11.95
C LEU A 148 -0.48 -0.64 13.41
N LYS A 149 0.50 -0.91 14.30
CA LYS A 149 0.24 -1.15 15.73
C LYS A 149 -0.35 0.07 16.42
N LYS A 150 0.21 1.27 16.18
CA LYS A 150 -0.30 2.52 16.78
C LYS A 150 -1.74 2.77 16.35
N LEU A 151 -2.06 2.68 15.06
CA LEU A 151 -3.43 2.87 14.59
C LEU A 151 -4.41 1.82 15.12
N TYR A 152 -3.98 0.56 15.21
CA TYR A 152 -4.81 -0.51 15.79
C TYR A 152 -5.15 -0.24 17.27
N ASN A 153 -4.18 0.29 18.03
CA ASN A 153 -4.34 0.55 19.47
C ASN A 153 -5.00 1.89 19.78
N PHE A 154 -4.82 2.91 18.93
CA PHE A 154 -5.37 4.25 19.17
C PHE A 154 -6.87 4.32 18.90
N TYR A 155 -7.39 3.51 17.99
CA TYR A 155 -8.78 3.62 17.55
C TYR A 155 -9.45 2.25 17.37
N ASP A 156 -10.26 1.86 18.34
CA ASP A 156 -11.04 0.61 18.28
C ASP A 156 -11.94 0.55 17.03
N MET A 157 -12.55 1.68 16.66
CA MET A 157 -13.45 1.78 15.50
C MET A 157 -12.77 1.45 14.16
N PHE A 158 -11.46 1.63 14.03
CA PHE A 158 -10.72 1.37 12.78
C PHE A 158 -9.98 0.03 12.76
N GLN A 159 -10.08 -0.76 13.83
CA GLN A 159 -9.33 -2.01 13.95
C GLN A 159 -9.57 -2.96 12.78
N ASP A 160 -10.78 -3.04 12.24
CA ASP A 160 -11.06 -3.93 11.11
C ASP A 160 -10.44 -3.44 9.80
N THR A 161 -10.39 -2.13 9.58
CA THR A 161 -9.69 -1.54 8.44
C THR A 161 -8.18 -1.79 8.56
N VAL A 162 -7.60 -1.56 9.74
CA VAL A 162 -6.18 -1.84 10.01
C VAL A 162 -5.88 -3.35 9.86
N ARG A 163 -6.76 -4.23 10.35
CA ARG A 163 -6.64 -5.70 10.23
C ARG A 163 -6.68 -6.16 8.78
N ARG A 164 -7.61 -5.63 7.97
CA ARG A 164 -7.70 -5.93 6.52
C ARG A 164 -6.44 -5.46 5.80
N PHE A 165 -5.95 -4.26 6.10
CA PHE A 165 -4.74 -3.75 5.50
C PHE A 165 -3.50 -4.55 5.91
N THR A 166 -3.45 -5.01 7.17
CA THR A 166 -2.37 -5.88 7.66
C THR A 166 -2.33 -7.21 6.92
N LYS A 167 -3.48 -7.80 6.57
CA LYS A 167 -3.54 -8.99 5.69
C LYS A 167 -2.87 -8.73 4.35
N PHE A 168 -3.11 -7.57 3.75
CA PHE A 168 -2.47 -7.14 2.51
C PHE A 168 -0.96 -7.01 2.67
N VAL A 169 -0.48 -6.37 3.74
CA VAL A 169 0.96 -6.23 4.02
C VAL A 169 1.65 -7.59 4.18
N ILE A 170 1.05 -8.50 4.96
CA ILE A 170 1.59 -9.87 5.13
C ILE A 170 1.61 -10.59 3.78
N ALA A 171 0.55 -10.45 2.97
CA ALA A 171 0.49 -11.07 1.65
C ALA A 171 1.60 -10.57 0.72
N TYR A 172 1.84 -9.26 0.71
CA TYR A 172 2.95 -8.65 -0.03
C TYR A 172 4.31 -9.18 0.43
N GLU A 173 4.58 -9.19 1.74
CA GLU A 173 5.87 -9.65 2.30
C GLU A 173 6.17 -11.11 1.97
N VAL A 174 5.18 -11.99 2.13
CA VAL A 174 5.31 -13.39 1.75
C VAL A 174 5.58 -13.51 0.25
N GLY A 175 4.87 -12.73 -0.57
CA GLY A 175 5.08 -12.63 -2.01
C GLY A 175 6.51 -12.26 -2.40
N ALA A 176 7.07 -11.24 -1.73
CA ALA A 176 8.44 -10.78 -1.96
C ALA A 176 9.47 -11.89 -1.65
N ARG A 177 9.26 -12.65 -0.57
CA ARG A 177 10.13 -13.78 -0.18
C ARG A 177 10.00 -14.98 -1.13
N ILE A 178 8.81 -15.22 -1.68
CA ILE A 178 8.62 -16.22 -2.73
C ILE A 178 9.35 -15.80 -4.00
N ALA A 179 9.16 -14.54 -4.43
CA ALA A 179 9.73 -14.01 -5.67
C ALA A 179 11.27 -13.96 -5.64
N SER A 180 11.86 -13.69 -4.47
CA SER A 180 13.32 -13.74 -4.26
C SER A 180 13.88 -15.14 -4.08
N GLY A 181 13.03 -16.18 -4.03
CA GLY A 181 13.44 -17.57 -3.83
C GLY A 181 13.83 -17.91 -2.40
N GLN A 182 13.60 -17.03 -1.42
CA GLN A 182 13.80 -17.32 0.01
C GLN A 182 12.77 -18.34 0.53
N VAL A 183 11.59 -18.41 -0.08
CA VAL A 183 10.49 -19.31 0.28
C VAL A 183 10.12 -20.16 -0.92
N LYS A 184 10.27 -21.49 -0.80
CA LYS A 184 10.17 -22.43 -1.95
C LYS A 184 9.14 -23.55 -1.77
N SER A 185 8.61 -23.75 -0.57
CA SER A 185 7.61 -24.79 -0.30
C SER A 185 6.35 -24.24 0.35
N LEU A 186 5.25 -24.99 0.27
CA LEU A 186 3.99 -24.63 0.93
C LEU A 186 4.11 -24.58 2.46
N MET A 187 4.99 -25.41 3.03
CA MET A 187 5.28 -25.39 4.46
C MET A 187 5.97 -24.08 4.83
N ASP A 188 7.00 -23.69 4.08
CA ASP A 188 7.72 -22.42 4.28
C ASP A 188 6.79 -21.21 4.16
N ILE A 189 5.87 -21.22 3.19
CA ILE A 189 4.89 -20.12 3.00
C ILE A 189 3.99 -20.00 4.24
N ASN A 190 3.49 -21.13 4.76
CA ASN A 190 2.63 -21.13 5.94
C ASN A 190 3.39 -20.73 7.20
N MET A 191 4.65 -21.15 7.36
CA MET A 191 5.48 -20.72 8.47
C MET A 191 5.80 -19.22 8.38
N THR A 192 6.23 -18.76 7.21
CA THR A 192 6.61 -17.37 6.95
C THR A 192 5.46 -16.41 7.21
N LYS A 193 4.25 -16.68 6.70
CA LYS A 193 3.10 -15.80 6.96
C LYS A 193 2.75 -15.73 8.45
N ASN A 194 2.91 -16.83 9.19
CA ASN A 194 2.60 -16.87 10.62
C ASN A 194 3.66 -16.11 11.43
N VAL A 195 4.95 -16.26 11.10
CA VAL A 195 6.04 -15.48 11.73
C VAL A 195 5.84 -13.99 11.49
N ILE A 196 5.54 -13.57 10.25
CA ILE A 196 5.27 -12.16 9.95
C ILE A 196 4.04 -11.67 10.73
N ALA A 197 2.94 -12.45 10.75
CA ALA A 197 1.74 -12.08 11.51
C ALA A 197 2.02 -11.91 13.01
N LEU A 198 2.85 -12.79 13.61
CA LEU A 198 3.26 -12.69 15.01
C LEU A 198 4.10 -11.42 15.25
N ASN A 199 5.05 -11.11 14.36
CA ASN A 199 5.88 -9.90 14.48
C ASN A 199 5.03 -8.62 14.41
N ILE A 200 4.03 -8.59 13.52
CA ILE A 200 3.10 -7.46 13.41
C ILE A 200 2.13 -7.40 14.61
N GLY A 201 1.76 -8.53 15.19
CA GLY A 201 0.99 -8.57 16.44
C GLY A 201 -0.47 -8.09 16.34
N ILE A 202 -1.04 -7.98 15.13
CA ILE A 202 -2.45 -7.63 14.94
C ILE A 202 -3.29 -8.91 14.83
N PRO A 203 -4.28 -9.13 15.72
CA PRO A 203 -5.06 -10.36 15.73
C PRO A 203 -5.82 -10.61 14.42
N LYS A 204 -6.07 -11.87 14.08
CA LYS A 204 -6.89 -12.30 12.92
C LYS A 204 -6.47 -11.67 11.57
N ALA A 205 -5.22 -11.22 11.44
CA ALA A 205 -4.67 -10.60 10.24
C ALA A 205 -3.90 -11.58 9.33
N THR A 206 -3.87 -12.87 9.65
CA THR A 206 -3.19 -13.87 8.80
C THR A 206 -3.96 -14.10 7.49
N PRO A 207 -3.32 -13.91 6.32
CA PRO A 207 -3.99 -14.13 5.02
C PRO A 207 -4.09 -15.61 4.64
N SER A 208 -5.04 -15.92 3.75
CA SER A 208 -5.11 -17.23 3.10
C SER A 208 -4.02 -17.36 2.02
N LEU A 209 -3.70 -18.60 1.64
CA LEU A 209 -2.72 -18.85 0.57
C LEU A 209 -3.18 -18.27 -0.78
N SER A 210 -4.48 -18.38 -1.08
CA SER A 210 -5.05 -17.82 -2.31
C SER A 210 -4.91 -16.30 -2.35
N TYR A 211 -5.18 -15.62 -1.23
CA TYR A 211 -5.03 -14.17 -1.11
C TYR A 211 -3.57 -13.73 -1.28
N ILE A 212 -2.61 -14.48 -0.73
CA ILE A 212 -1.18 -14.22 -0.94
C ILE A 212 -0.84 -14.21 -2.44
N VAL A 213 -1.26 -15.24 -3.19
CA VAL A 213 -1.03 -15.31 -4.64
C VAL A 213 -1.71 -14.17 -5.37
N GLU A 214 -2.96 -13.86 -5.00
CA GLU A 214 -3.76 -12.81 -5.61
C GLU A 214 -3.15 -11.42 -5.43
N VAL A 215 -2.64 -11.09 -4.25
CA VAL A 215 -1.95 -9.81 -4.03
C VAL A 215 -0.60 -9.80 -4.75
N SER A 216 0.20 -10.86 -4.56
CA SER A 216 1.60 -10.90 -4.98
C SER A 216 1.79 -10.76 -6.50
N LYS A 217 0.86 -11.28 -7.32
CA LYS A 217 0.94 -11.15 -8.79
C LYS A 217 0.93 -9.69 -9.28
N HIS A 218 0.42 -8.74 -8.48
CA HIS A 218 0.42 -7.31 -8.82
C HIS A 218 1.75 -6.61 -8.52
N PHE A 219 2.71 -7.32 -7.94
CA PHE A 219 4.02 -6.79 -7.54
C PHE A 219 5.18 -7.60 -8.12
N PHE A 220 5.00 -8.91 -8.27
CA PHE A 220 6.07 -9.85 -8.57
C PHE A 220 5.66 -10.88 -9.62
N THR A 221 6.66 -11.40 -10.33
CA THR A 221 6.53 -12.64 -11.10
C THR A 221 6.75 -13.81 -10.14
N LEU A 222 5.69 -14.57 -9.87
CA LEU A 222 5.77 -15.73 -8.97
C LEU A 222 6.18 -17.01 -9.72
N PRO A 223 6.93 -17.93 -9.09
CA PRO A 223 7.22 -19.25 -9.65
C PRO A 223 5.94 -20.06 -9.90
N GLU A 224 5.80 -20.62 -11.11
CA GLU A 224 4.57 -21.33 -11.51
C GLU A 224 4.25 -22.53 -10.63
N ASN A 225 5.28 -23.26 -10.19
CA ASN A 225 5.13 -24.43 -9.31
C ASN A 225 4.40 -24.04 -8.01
N ILE A 226 4.78 -22.92 -7.38
CA ILE A 226 4.12 -22.41 -6.17
C ILE A 226 2.66 -22.05 -6.46
N VAL A 227 2.41 -21.34 -7.55
CA VAL A 227 1.05 -20.92 -7.93
C VAL A 227 0.16 -22.14 -8.19
N LYS A 228 0.66 -23.14 -8.93
CA LYS A 228 -0.04 -24.40 -9.20
C LYS A 228 -0.32 -25.18 -7.91
N SER A 229 0.66 -25.30 -7.01
CA SER A 229 0.49 -25.97 -5.72
C SER A 229 -0.61 -25.31 -4.88
N ILE A 230 -0.62 -23.98 -4.79
CA ILE A 230 -1.64 -23.24 -4.01
C ILE A 230 -3.04 -23.39 -4.64
N LYS A 231 -3.15 -23.29 -5.97
CA LYS A 231 -4.43 -23.48 -6.68
C LYS A 231 -5.00 -24.88 -6.46
N SER A 232 -4.17 -25.92 -6.53
CA SER A 232 -4.60 -27.31 -6.32
C SER A 232 -5.15 -27.59 -4.92
N LEU A 233 -4.66 -26.88 -3.89
CA LEU A 233 -5.17 -26.97 -2.53
C LEU A 233 -6.51 -26.25 -2.36
N SER A 234 -6.69 -25.10 -3.04
CA SER A 234 -7.97 -24.38 -2.99
C SER A 234 -9.11 -25.15 -3.65
N SER A 235 -8.86 -25.89 -4.74
CA SER A 235 -9.87 -26.71 -5.40
C SER A 235 -10.27 -27.94 -4.56
N LYS A 236 -9.30 -28.62 -3.93
CA LYS A 236 -9.56 -29.75 -3.02
C LYS A 236 -10.38 -29.37 -1.78
N LYS A 237 -10.20 -28.15 -1.25
CA LYS A 237 -11.03 -27.65 -0.14
C LYS A 237 -12.47 -27.37 -0.55
N LYS A 238 -12.69 -26.88 -1.76
CA LYS A 238 -14.04 -26.59 -2.30
C LYS A 238 -14.85 -27.86 -2.58
N GLN A 239 -14.21 -28.90 -3.13
CA GLN A 239 -14.88 -30.20 -3.31
C GLN A 239 -15.27 -30.89 -1.99
N LYS A 240 -14.51 -30.68 -0.91
CA LYS A 240 -14.84 -31.23 0.42
C LYS A 240 -15.97 -30.47 1.13
N SER A 241 -16.18 -29.20 0.84
CA SER A 241 -17.32 -28.46 1.38
C SER A 241 -18.62 -28.81 0.66
N ASP A 242 -18.56 -29.06 -0.65
CA ASP A 242 -19.75 -29.36 -1.47
C ASP A 242 -20.25 -30.81 -1.28
N ASN A 243 -19.38 -31.73 -0.86
CA ASN A 243 -19.75 -33.12 -0.53
C ASN A 243 -20.28 -33.30 0.92
N ASN A 244 -20.31 -32.24 1.72
CA ASN A 244 -20.77 -32.25 3.11
C ASN A 244 -22.06 -31.41 3.31
N VAL A 245 -22.77 -31.09 2.23
CA VAL A 245 -24.10 -30.45 2.22
C VAL A 245 -25.15 -31.46 1.80
#